data_AF-A0A661PYU8-F1
#
_entry.id   AF-A0A661PYU8-F1
#
_cell.length_a   1.000
_cell.length_b   1.000
_cell.length_c   1.000
_cell.angle_alpha   90.00
_cell.angle_beta   90.00
_cell.angle_gamma   90.00
#
_symmetry.space_group_name_H-M   'P 1'
#
loop_
_entity.id
_entity.type
_entity.pdbx_description
1 polymer ?
#
loop_
_entity_poly.entity_id
_entity_poly.type
_entity_poly.pdbx_seq_one_letter_code
_entity_poly.pdbx_strand_id
1 'polypeptide(L)'
;MTVFNLWKDREKGLIDPLLFSETAEKFAREIGGEGKKGRNLNKGTQLRRFFDEIVRLQSQAKNDAEKWSNLLPYIHMLVSKAAYAEGRKLVSSSFVDLIKSGINQIETPRDLNVFTNFFESFMGFYKLYGPN
;
A
#
# COMPACT_ATOMS: atom_id res chain seq x y z
N MET A 1 -14.41 6.16 -0.53
CA MET A 1 -13.01 6.57 -0.39
C MET A 1 -12.65 6.61 1.08
N THR A 2 -12.15 5.49 1.61
CA THR A 2 -11.60 5.43 2.96
C THR A 2 -10.18 5.99 2.89
N VAL A 3 -10.00 7.24 3.31
CA VAL A 3 -8.69 7.90 3.33
C VAL A 3 -8.05 7.66 4.71
N PHE A 4 -6.74 7.42 4.73
CA PHE A 4 -5.95 7.31 5.97
C PHE A 4 -4.69 8.18 5.87
N ASN A 5 -4.10 8.55 7.00
CA ASN A 5 -2.91 9.39 7.04
C ASN A 5 -1.69 8.58 7.50
N LEU A 6 -0.55 8.73 6.82
CA LEU A 6 0.73 8.13 7.25
C LEU A 6 1.30 8.80 8.49
N TRP A 7 1.02 10.09 8.66
CA TRP A 7 1.55 10.92 9.74
C TRP A 7 0.42 11.47 10.59
N LYS A 8 0.61 11.38 11.91
CA LYS A 8 -0.20 12.14 12.87
C LYS A 8 0.26 13.59 12.93
N ASP A 9 1.57 13.80 12.90
CA ASP A 9 2.22 15.11 12.82
C ASP A 9 3.47 14.97 11.94
N ARG A 10 3.40 15.48 10.70
CA ARG A 10 4.46 15.31 9.71
C ARG A 10 5.71 16.13 10.06
N GLU A 11 5.52 17.34 10.59
CA GLU A 11 6.64 18.23 10.96
C GLU A 11 7.47 17.63 12.09
N LYS A 12 6.80 17.01 13.07
CA LYS A 12 7.48 16.31 14.17
C LYS A 12 7.87 14.87 13.82
N GLY A 13 7.49 14.39 12.65
CA GLY A 13 7.72 13.02 12.21
C GLY A 13 7.06 11.97 13.13
N LEU A 14 5.89 12.28 13.67
CA LEU A 14 5.11 11.38 14.51
C LEU A 14 4.15 10.56 13.65
N ILE A 15 4.36 9.25 13.65
CA ILE A 15 3.47 8.27 13.03
C ILE A 15 2.27 8.06 13.95
N ASP A 16 1.08 7.84 13.40
CA ASP A 16 -0.08 7.43 14.20
C ASP A 16 0.20 6.06 14.86
N PRO A 17 0.13 5.94 16.20
CA PRO A 17 0.35 4.67 16.90
C PRO A 17 -0.54 3.52 16.42
N LEU A 18 -1.70 3.82 15.83
CA LEU A 18 -2.68 2.84 15.36
C LEU A 18 -2.56 2.54 13.86
N LEU A 19 -1.60 3.16 13.15
CA LEU A 19 -1.43 3.00 11.71
C LEU A 19 -1.12 1.55 11.32
N PHE A 20 -0.15 0.95 12.01
CA PHE A 20 0.34 -0.40 11.71
C PHE A 20 -0.46 -1.51 12.38
N SER A 21 -1.43 -1.17 13.24
CA SER A 21 -2.33 -2.10 13.92
C SER A 21 -3.75 -1.95 13.39
N GLU A 22 -4.59 -1.15 14.05
CA GLU A 22 -6.02 -1.05 13.76
C GLU A 22 -6.32 -0.60 12.33
N THR A 23 -5.57 0.37 11.83
CA THR A 23 -5.78 0.90 10.46
C THR A 23 -5.43 -0.16 9.43
N ALA A 24 -4.26 -0.78 9.54
CA ALA A 24 -3.83 -1.86 8.65
C ALA A 24 -4.78 -3.05 8.69
N GLU A 25 -5.23 -3.46 9.88
CA GLU A 25 -6.18 -4.55 10.07
C GLU A 25 -7.54 -4.25 9.45
N LYS A 26 -8.05 -3.03 9.64
CA LYS A 26 -9.33 -2.59 9.06
C LYS A 26 -9.32 -2.74 7.54
N PHE A 27 -8.28 -2.23 6.86
CA PHE A 27 -8.16 -2.37 5.42
C PHE A 27 -7.99 -3.83 4.98
N ALA A 28 -7.19 -4.62 5.72
CA ALA A 28 -7.02 -6.04 5.44
C ALA A 28 -8.34 -6.81 5.52
N ARG A 29 -9.16 -6.51 6.53
CA ARG A 29 -10.48 -7.10 6.72
C ARG A 29 -11.45 -6.73 5.61
N GLU A 30 -11.50 -5.45 5.24
CA GLU A 30 -12.35 -4.93 4.15
C GLU A 30 -12.00 -5.59 2.81
N ILE A 31 -10.74 -5.45 2.39
CA ILE A 31 -10.24 -5.95 1.10
C ILE A 31 -10.26 -7.48 1.05
N GLY A 32 -9.99 -8.15 2.17
CA GLY A 32 -10.05 -9.60 2.28
C GLY A 32 -11.48 -10.14 2.18
N GLY A 33 -12.43 -9.43 2.80
CA GLY A 33 -13.86 -9.70 2.68
C GLY A 33 -14.38 -9.55 1.25
N GLU A 34 -13.88 -8.57 0.49
CA GLU A 34 -14.17 -8.42 -0.93
C GLU A 34 -13.58 -9.57 -1.76
N GLY A 35 -12.33 -9.96 -1.49
CA GLY A 35 -11.66 -11.06 -2.19
C GLY A 35 -12.42 -12.40 -2.06
N LYS A 36 -13.07 -12.63 -0.92
CA LYS A 36 -13.93 -13.81 -0.71
C LYS A 36 -15.18 -13.83 -1.60
N LYS A 37 -15.62 -12.68 -2.12
CA LYS A 37 -16.80 -12.56 -3.00
C LYS A 37 -16.47 -12.82 -4.48
N GLY A 38 -15.20 -12.87 -4.87
CA GLY A 38 -14.79 -13.02 -6.26
C GLY A 38 -13.60 -13.95 -6.45
N ARG A 39 -13.76 -15.00 -7.26
CA ARG A 39 -12.74 -16.05 -7.48
C ARG A 39 -11.33 -15.53 -7.84
N ASN A 40 -11.23 -14.39 -8.52
CA ASN A 40 -9.96 -13.79 -8.95
C ASN A 40 -9.68 -12.43 -8.30
N LEU A 41 -10.55 -11.97 -7.42
CA LEU A 41 -10.49 -10.64 -6.82
C LEU A 41 -9.58 -10.66 -5.58
N ASN A 42 -8.68 -9.67 -5.46
CA ASN A 42 -7.78 -9.50 -4.33
C ASN A 42 -7.00 -10.77 -3.96
N LYS A 43 -6.54 -11.56 -4.95
CA LYS A 43 -5.70 -12.73 -4.65
C LYS A 43 -4.45 -12.31 -3.89
N GLY A 44 -4.08 -13.06 -2.85
CA GLY A 44 -2.91 -12.75 -2.03
C GLY A 44 -1.61 -12.66 -2.85
N THR A 45 -1.49 -13.45 -3.92
CA THR A 45 -0.37 -13.36 -4.88
C THR A 45 -0.38 -12.07 -5.69
N GLN A 46 -1.55 -11.53 -6.01
CA GLN A 46 -1.67 -10.25 -6.71
C GLN A 46 -1.29 -9.10 -5.79
N LEU A 47 -1.79 -9.07 -4.55
CA LEU A 47 -1.46 -8.02 -3.59
C LEU A 47 0.03 -8.07 -3.19
N ARG A 48 0.59 -9.28 -3.04
CA ARG A 48 2.03 -9.47 -2.77
C ARG A 48 2.91 -8.88 -3.88
N ARG A 49 2.53 -8.97 -5.15
CA ARG A 49 3.31 -8.35 -6.24
C ARG A 49 3.43 -6.83 -6.09
N PHE A 50 2.37 -6.17 -5.62
CA PHE A 50 2.45 -4.73 -5.30
C PHE A 50 3.39 -4.49 -4.13
N PHE A 51 3.30 -5.30 -3.07
CA PHE A 51 4.21 -5.21 -1.93
C PHE A 51 5.68 -5.39 -2.33
N ASP A 52 5.99 -6.44 -3.09
CA ASP A 52 7.35 -6.72 -3.56
C ASP A 52 7.91 -5.55 -4.37
N GLU A 53 7.08 -4.90 -5.18
CA GLU A 53 7.47 -3.71 -5.93
C GLU A 53 7.71 -2.49 -5.04
N ILE A 54 6.87 -2.26 -4.03
CA ILE A 54 7.06 -1.20 -3.02
C ILE A 54 8.38 -1.41 -2.27
N VAL A 55 8.66 -2.64 -1.82
CA VAL A 55 9.91 -2.99 -1.12
C VAL A 55 11.12 -2.79 -2.04
N ARG A 56 11.03 -3.18 -3.32
CA ARG A 56 12.08 -2.93 -4.30
C ARG A 56 12.40 -1.44 -4.45
N LEU A 57 11.36 -0.60 -4.60
CA LEU A 57 11.51 0.85 -4.72
C LEU A 57 12.07 1.48 -3.44
N GLN A 58 11.64 1.01 -2.26
CA GLN A 58 12.18 1.43 -0.96
C GLN A 58 13.66 1.08 -0.82
N SER A 59 14.07 -0.12 -1.23
CA SER A 59 15.48 -0.54 -1.23
C SER A 59 16.32 0.34 -2.16
N GLN A 60 15.83 0.65 -3.36
CA GLN A 60 16.50 1.58 -4.28
C GLN A 60 16.64 2.99 -3.68
N ALA A 61 15.59 3.50 -3.03
CA ALA A 61 15.61 4.82 -2.39
C ALA A 61 16.60 4.90 -1.20
N LYS A 62 16.84 3.78 -0.50
CA LYS A 62 17.84 3.71 0.59
C LYS A 62 19.28 3.71 0.08
N ASN A 63 19.53 3.09 -1.07
CA ASN A 63 20.87 2.92 -1.60
C ASN A 63 21.39 4.15 -2.36
N ASP A 64 20.50 4.99 -2.89
CA ASP A 64 20.87 6.12 -3.74
C ASP A 64 19.88 7.29 -3.57
N ALA A 65 20.08 8.08 -2.52
CA ALA A 65 19.21 9.21 -2.19
C ALA A 65 19.23 10.32 -3.26
N GLU A 66 20.33 10.46 -4.01
CA GLU A 66 20.46 11.44 -5.10
C GLU A 66 19.52 11.12 -6.28
N LYS A 67 19.04 9.87 -6.38
CA LYS A 67 18.07 9.44 -7.39
C LYS A 67 16.61 9.48 -6.93
N TRP A 68 16.30 10.03 -5.75
CA TRP A 68 14.92 10.11 -5.26
C TRP A 68 13.96 10.72 -6.28
N SER A 69 14.35 11.84 -6.89
CA SER A 69 13.55 12.52 -7.92
C SER A 69 13.24 11.64 -9.13
N ASN A 70 14.14 10.71 -9.47
CA ASN A 70 13.93 9.75 -10.55
C ASN A 70 13.05 8.57 -10.11
N LEU A 71 13.08 8.20 -8.82
CA LEU A 71 12.27 7.11 -8.26
C LEU A 71 10.82 7.52 -8.01
N LEU A 72 10.59 8.77 -7.61
CA LEU A 72 9.26 9.27 -7.24
C LEU A 72 8.20 9.05 -8.34
N PRO A 73 8.45 9.29 -9.65
CA PRO A 73 7.52 8.93 -10.71
C PRO A 73 7.15 7.45 -10.75
N TYR A 74 8.11 6.54 -10.51
CA TYR A 74 7.85 5.10 -10.50
C TYR A 74 7.04 4.66 -9.27
N ILE A 75 7.20 5.37 -8.14
CA ILE A 75 6.34 5.18 -6.96
C ILE A 75 4.89 5.59 -7.30
N HIS A 76 4.69 6.77 -7.89
CA HIS A 76 3.36 7.21 -8.33
C HIS A 76 2.74 6.31 -9.41
N MET A 77 3.56 5.69 -10.26
CA MET A 77 3.10 4.71 -11.26
C MET A 77 2.44 3.47 -10.64
N LEU A 78 2.64 3.17 -9.35
CA LEU A 78 1.91 2.09 -8.68
C LEU A 78 0.39 2.33 -8.68
N VAL A 79 -0.06 3.59 -8.67
CA VAL A 79 -1.48 3.94 -8.75
C VAL A 79 -2.06 3.52 -10.10
N SER A 80 -1.35 3.76 -11.21
CA SER A 80 -1.83 3.36 -12.54
C SER A 80 -1.82 1.85 -12.72
N LYS A 81 -0.85 1.15 -12.13
CA LYS A 81 -0.82 -0.32 -12.08
C LYS A 81 -1.99 -0.91 -11.29
N ALA A 82 -2.35 -0.28 -10.17
CA ALA A 82 -3.50 -0.69 -9.37
C ALA A 82 -4.81 -0.50 -10.15
N ALA A 83 -5.00 0.65 -10.80
CA ALA A 83 -6.15 0.93 -11.66
C ALA A 83 -6.25 -0.05 -12.85
N TYR A 84 -5.11 -0.39 -13.46
CA TYR A 84 -5.08 -1.42 -14.51
C TYR A 84 -5.49 -2.80 -13.98
N ALA A 85 -4.99 -3.21 -12.81
CA ALA A 85 -5.36 -4.47 -12.18
C ALA A 85 -6.86 -4.51 -11.83
N GLU A 86 -7.44 -3.39 -11.42
CA GLU A 86 -8.89 -3.25 -11.19
C GLU A 86 -9.68 -3.40 -12.49
N GLY A 87 -9.27 -2.76 -13.58
CA GLY A 87 -9.87 -2.95 -14.91
C GLY A 87 -9.81 -4.41 -15.40
N ARG A 88 -8.81 -5.17 -14.93
CA ARG A 88 -8.67 -6.63 -15.15
C ARG A 88 -9.45 -7.48 -14.14
N LYS A 89 -10.19 -6.88 -13.21
CA LYS A 89 -10.95 -7.52 -12.13
C LYS A 89 -10.08 -8.38 -11.21
N LEU A 90 -8.81 -8.02 -11.05
CA LEU A 90 -7.84 -8.71 -10.19
C LEU A 90 -7.76 -8.10 -8.79
N VAL A 91 -8.10 -6.83 -8.66
CA VAL A 91 -8.19 -6.11 -7.39
C VAL A 91 -9.48 -5.30 -7.34
N SER A 92 -9.95 -4.98 -6.14
CA SER A 92 -11.13 -4.15 -5.91
C SER A 92 -10.82 -2.66 -5.97
N SER A 93 -11.86 -1.84 -6.13
CA SER A 93 -11.77 -0.38 -6.00
C SER A 93 -11.19 0.04 -4.65
N SER A 94 -11.54 -0.67 -3.58
CA SER A 94 -11.04 -0.40 -2.21
C SER A 94 -9.53 -0.64 -2.11
N PHE A 95 -8.98 -1.63 -2.83
CA PHE A 95 -7.54 -1.81 -2.91
C PHE A 95 -6.86 -0.70 -3.72
N VAL A 96 -7.48 -0.24 -4.82
CA VAL A 96 -6.97 0.91 -5.59
C VAL A 96 -6.96 2.17 -4.74
N ASP A 97 -8.03 2.42 -3.98
CA ASP A 97 -8.13 3.53 -3.03
C ASP A 97 -7.04 3.46 -1.96
N LEU A 98 -6.74 2.29 -1.41
CA LEU A 98 -5.63 2.09 -0.45
C LEU A 98 -4.28 2.49 -1.07
N ILE A 99 -3.98 2.00 -2.27
CA ILE A 99 -2.74 2.33 -2.98
C ILE A 99 -2.68 3.82 -3.26
N LYS A 100 -3.74 4.40 -3.82
CA LYS A 100 -3.81 5.81 -4.16
C LYS A 100 -3.66 6.71 -2.93
N SER A 101 -4.36 6.39 -1.85
CA SER A 101 -4.31 7.14 -0.59
C SER A 101 -2.90 7.14 0.00
N GLY A 102 -2.24 5.99 0.05
CA GLY A 102 -0.89 5.90 0.60
C GLY A 102 0.18 6.56 -0.28
N ILE A 103 0.15 6.27 -1.59
CA ILE A 103 1.16 6.76 -2.54
C ILE A 103 1.11 8.29 -2.70
N ASN A 104 -0.08 8.90 -2.68
CA ASN A 104 -0.22 10.35 -2.81
C ASN A 104 0.37 11.15 -1.63
N GLN A 105 0.69 10.50 -0.50
CA GLN A 105 1.31 11.13 0.66
C GLN A 105 2.84 11.05 0.63
N ILE A 106 3.43 10.37 -0.36
CA ILE A 106 4.87 10.14 -0.44
C ILE A 106 5.54 11.30 -1.15
N GLU A 107 6.30 12.09 -0.40
CA GLU A 107 7.15 13.17 -0.95
C GLU A 107 8.64 12.92 -0.66
N THR A 108 8.93 12.12 0.37
CA THR A 108 10.28 11.82 0.86
C THR A 108 10.51 10.31 1.00
N PRO A 109 11.79 9.86 1.03
CA PRO A 109 12.12 8.46 1.33
C PRO A 109 11.55 7.98 2.67
N ARG A 110 11.40 8.90 3.65
CA ARG A 110 10.82 8.59 4.95
C ARG A 110 9.34 8.24 4.83
N ASP A 111 8.57 8.97 4.01
CA ASP A 111 7.16 8.68 3.76
C ASP A 111 7.00 7.30 3.11
N LEU A 112 7.84 6.99 2.11
CA LEU A 112 7.86 5.67 1.47
C LEU A 112 8.14 4.59 2.50
N ASN A 113 9.09 4.79 3.42
CA ASN A 113 9.39 3.83 4.47
C ASN A 113 8.20 3.59 5.40
N VAL A 114 7.46 4.64 5.80
CA VAL A 114 6.25 4.50 6.61
C VAL A 114 5.15 3.74 5.84
N PHE A 115 4.96 4.06 4.56
CA PHE A 115 3.99 3.36 3.73
C PHE A 115 4.36 1.88 3.51
N THR A 116 5.64 1.56 3.29
CA THR A 116 6.10 0.17 3.18
C THR A 116 5.78 -0.60 4.46
N ASN A 117 6.07 -0.04 5.64
CA ASN A 117 5.77 -0.69 6.92
C ASN A 117 4.26 -0.88 7.13
N PHE A 118 3.45 0.13 6.77
CA PHE A 118 2.00 0.00 6.78
C PHE A 118 1.53 -1.14 5.87
N PHE A 119 2.07 -1.22 4.64
CA PHE A 119 1.69 -2.23 3.68
C PHE A 119 2.13 -3.64 4.14
N GLU A 120 3.27 -3.75 4.81
CA GLU A 120 3.74 -4.99 5.44
C GLU A 120 2.77 -5.46 6.53
N SER A 121 2.37 -4.57 7.45
CA SER A 121 1.35 -4.87 8.46
C SER A 121 0.02 -5.27 7.83
N PHE A 122 -0.41 -4.55 6.78
CA PHE A 122 -1.59 -4.90 5.99
C PHE A 122 -1.46 -6.32 5.43
N MET A 123 -0.34 -6.69 4.81
CA MET A 123 -0.12 -8.03 4.26
C MET A 123 -0.15 -9.13 5.34
N GLY A 124 0.35 -8.82 6.55
CA GLY A 124 0.27 -9.69 7.72
C GLY A 124 -1.18 -9.99 8.10
N PHE A 125 -2.00 -8.96 8.31
CA PHE A 125 -3.43 -9.12 8.60
C PHE A 125 -4.21 -9.69 7.40
N TYR A 126 -3.80 -9.36 6.17
CA TYR A 126 -4.46 -9.85 4.96
C TYR A 126 -4.39 -11.37 4.87
N LYS A 127 -3.32 -11.99 5.39
CA LYS A 127 -3.22 -13.45 5.46
C LYS A 127 -4.31 -14.09 6.33
N LEU A 128 -4.83 -13.38 7.32
CA LEU A 128 -5.93 -13.83 8.18
C LEU A 128 -7.30 -13.65 7.50
N TYR A 129 -7.50 -12.52 6.80
CA TYR A 129 -8.82 -12.13 6.30
C TYR A 129 -9.08 -12.45 4.83
N GLY A 130 -8.03 -12.58 4.02
CA GLY A 130 -8.10 -12.84 2.60
C GLY A 130 -8.69 -14.22 2.25
N PRO A 131 -9.02 -14.44 0.97
CA PRO A 131 -9.37 -15.77 0.47
C PRO A 131 -8.15 -16.70 0.56
N ASN A 132 -8.41 -17.99 0.81
CA ASN A 132 -7.39 -19.06 0.80
C ASN A 132 -6.79 -19.27 -0.59
#